data_AF-A0A0B0CYX3-F1
#
_entry.id   AF-A0A0B0CYX3-F1
#
_cell.length_a   1.000
_cell.length_b   1.000
_cell.length_c   1.000
_cell.angle_alpha   90.00
_cell.angle_beta   90.00
_cell.angle_gamma   90.00
#
_symmetry.space_group_name_H-M   'P 1'
#
loop_
_entity.id
_entity.type
_entity.pdbx_description
1 polymer ?
#
loop_
_entity_poly.entity_id
_entity_poly.type
_entity_poly.pdbx_seq_one_letter_code
_entity_poly.pdbx_strand_id
1 'polypeptide(L)'
;MKKDNHHECVNLNESASIEQCTSNLDSETPVTGNRQIRVPVNLGTYDVTSHLVANINFPHPVLEIKDIKKRVVVTQCRLMTRTATATDPSSVGPFPLFLKGYVRKNIQYASPCHNDRGECISSEIKSLTVKIPFECMTSVTLAADVFLPVTNTRTEFDFFRAQDLGKGFPEKDKFLSSDISQFHQRSTQAYNDLPYCELVSSEIIEWDESTDRRSFGDGPEDEGYFHHVVEKMMLTFTIRVLQEQLVDVNA
;
A
#
# COMPACT_ATOMS: atom_id res chain seq x y z
N MET A 1 35.75 11.19 34.28
CA MET A 1 34.56 11.99 34.66
C MET A 1 33.38 11.44 33.87
N LYS A 2 32.53 10.63 34.50
CA LYS A 2 31.27 10.16 33.92
C LYS A 2 30.21 11.25 34.15
N LYS A 3 29.50 11.67 33.11
CA LYS A 3 28.22 12.38 33.23
C LYS A 3 27.16 11.47 32.65
N ASP A 4 26.45 10.80 33.55
CA ASP A 4 25.25 10.03 33.24
C ASP A 4 24.12 11.04 33.01
N ASN A 5 23.80 11.31 31.75
CA ASN A 5 22.54 11.96 31.37
C ASN A 5 21.44 10.88 31.34
N HIS A 6 21.01 10.44 32.52
CA HIS A 6 19.78 9.67 32.63
C HIS A 6 18.62 10.66 32.50
N HIS A 7 17.94 10.63 31.35
CA HIS A 7 16.61 11.20 31.22
C HIS A 7 15.68 10.34 32.07
N GLU A 8 15.40 10.81 33.28
CA GLU A 8 14.44 10.18 34.19
C GLU A 8 13.04 10.29 33.55
N CYS A 9 12.57 9.19 32.97
CA CYS A 9 11.23 9.10 32.41
C CYS A 9 10.20 9.04 33.54
N VAL A 10 9.12 9.81 33.42
CA VAL A 10 8.01 9.82 34.37
C VAL A 10 7.36 8.43 34.41
N ASN A 11 7.34 7.82 35.59
CA ASN A 11 6.80 6.48 35.81
C ASN A 11 5.29 6.59 36.13
N LEU A 12 4.43 6.34 35.15
CA LEU A 12 2.96 6.39 35.29
C LEU A 12 2.44 5.03 35.80
N ASN A 13 2.77 4.67 37.05
CA ASN A 13 2.41 3.38 37.64
C ASN A 13 1.05 3.35 38.37
N GLU A 14 0.32 4.45 38.40
CA GLU A 14 -1.03 4.53 38.97
C GLU A 14 -1.98 5.03 37.89
N SER A 15 -3.11 4.34 37.67
CA SER A 15 -4.11 4.79 36.70
C SER A 15 -4.63 6.17 37.10
N ALA A 16 -4.65 7.13 36.18
CA ALA A 16 -5.08 8.51 36.47
C ALA A 16 -6.57 8.65 36.82
N SER A 17 -7.39 7.60 36.67
CA SER A 17 -8.77 7.56 37.17
C SER A 17 -9.32 6.13 37.24
N ILE A 18 -10.03 5.80 38.33
CA ILE A 18 -11.03 4.71 38.40
C ILE A 18 -12.32 5.36 38.89
N GLU A 19 -13.01 6.10 38.01
CA GLU A 19 -14.31 6.70 38.32
C GLU A 19 -15.35 6.31 37.28
N GLN A 20 -16.62 6.35 37.69
CA GLN A 20 -17.78 5.97 36.89
C GLN A 20 -17.93 6.93 35.70
N CYS A 21 -17.68 6.44 34.49
CA CYS A 21 -17.93 7.22 33.27
C CYS A 21 -19.44 7.40 33.05
N THR A 22 -19.86 8.64 32.82
CA THR A 22 -21.23 8.92 32.37
C THR A 22 -21.35 8.55 30.90
N SER A 23 -22.24 7.61 30.59
CA SER A 23 -22.66 7.33 29.22
C SER A 23 -24.04 7.94 29.03
N ASN A 24 -24.15 8.84 28.06
CA ASN A 24 -25.46 9.23 27.55
C ASN A 24 -25.74 8.31 26.37
N LEU A 25 -26.88 7.63 26.39
CA LEU A 25 -27.37 6.97 25.19
C LEU A 25 -27.58 8.07 24.16
N ASP A 26 -26.78 8.07 23.09
CA ASP A 26 -27.15 8.85 21.93
C ASP A 26 -28.51 8.31 21.48
N SER A 27 -29.45 9.19 21.17
CA SER A 27 -30.86 8.79 21.07
C SER A 27 -31.04 7.75 19.97
N GLU A 28 -31.09 6.47 20.35
CA GLU A 28 -31.55 5.40 19.47
C GLU A 28 -33.01 5.69 19.17
N THR A 29 -33.22 6.33 18.02
CA THR A 29 -34.55 6.41 17.44
C THR A 29 -35.02 4.97 17.21
N PRO A 30 -36.21 4.59 17.71
CA PRO A 30 -36.76 3.26 17.43
C PRO A 30 -36.77 3.05 15.91
N VAL A 31 -36.28 1.88 15.45
CA VAL A 31 -36.11 1.54 14.04
C VAL A 31 -37.47 1.53 13.32
N THR A 32 -37.90 2.72 12.93
CA THR A 32 -39.08 3.02 12.11
C THR A 32 -38.62 4.12 11.15
N GLY A 33 -37.81 3.74 10.16
CA GLY A 33 -37.15 4.64 9.22
C GLY A 33 -36.08 3.94 8.36
N ASN A 34 -35.39 4.72 7.52
CA ASN A 34 -34.28 4.26 6.67
C ASN A 34 -33.22 3.53 7.50
N ARG A 35 -32.73 2.40 6.98
CA ARG A 35 -31.73 1.57 7.66
C ARG A 35 -30.35 1.91 7.12
N GLN A 36 -29.38 2.16 7.98
CA GLN A 36 -27.99 2.32 7.54
C GLN A 36 -27.23 1.01 7.70
N ILE A 37 -26.52 0.59 6.66
CA ILE A 37 -25.62 -0.56 6.70
C ILE A 37 -24.21 -0.13 6.29
N ARG A 38 -23.20 -0.78 6.86
CA ARG A 38 -21.82 -0.61 6.44
C ARG A 38 -21.49 -1.65 5.37
N VAL A 39 -21.13 -1.20 4.18
CA VAL A 39 -20.84 -2.08 3.04
C VAL A 39 -19.66 -1.59 2.21
N PRO A 40 -18.91 -2.50 1.57
CA PRO A 40 -17.87 -2.12 0.63
C PRO A 40 -18.49 -1.58 -0.66
N VAL A 41 -18.38 -0.27 -0.87
CA VAL A 41 -18.84 0.40 -2.09
C VAL A 41 -17.76 0.34 -3.16
N ASN A 42 -18.14 -0.13 -4.35
CA ASN A 42 -17.28 -0.15 -5.52
C ASN A 42 -17.10 1.27 -6.07
N LEU A 43 -15.92 1.85 -5.83
CA LEU A 43 -15.55 3.17 -6.32
C LEU A 43 -15.18 3.15 -7.80
N GLY A 44 -14.80 1.99 -8.35
CA GLY A 44 -14.45 1.85 -9.75
C GLY A 44 -13.69 0.56 -10.04
N THR A 45 -13.69 0.15 -11.31
CA THR A 45 -12.93 -1.00 -11.81
C THR A 45 -12.11 -0.56 -13.01
N TYR A 46 -10.81 -0.85 -12.98
CA TYR A 46 -9.84 -0.32 -13.93
C TYR A 46 -8.93 -1.40 -14.47
N ASP A 47 -8.75 -1.42 -15.78
CA ASP A 47 -7.71 -2.23 -16.43
C ASP A 47 -6.41 -1.43 -16.48
N VAL A 48 -5.36 -2.02 -15.91
CA VAL A 48 -4.02 -1.43 -15.83
C VAL A 48 -3.07 -2.30 -16.61
N THR A 49 -2.35 -1.69 -17.55
CA THR A 49 -1.33 -2.37 -18.35
C THR A 49 0.06 -1.88 -17.97
N SER A 50 0.97 -2.83 -17.72
CA SER A 50 2.38 -2.59 -17.43
C SER A 50 3.23 -3.41 -18.38
N HIS A 51 4.28 -2.79 -18.92
CA HIS A 51 5.26 -3.45 -19.80
C HIS A 51 6.54 -3.71 -19.01
N LEU A 52 6.98 -4.96 -18.99
CA LEU A 52 8.06 -5.43 -18.14
C LEU A 52 9.11 -6.13 -18.99
N VAL A 53 10.36 -5.98 -18.58
CA VAL A 53 11.50 -6.74 -19.13
C VAL A 53 12.19 -7.43 -17.98
N ALA A 54 12.37 -8.75 -18.08
CA ALA A 54 13.04 -9.56 -17.08
C ALA A 54 14.25 -10.28 -17.68
N ASN A 55 15.34 -10.30 -16.93
CA ASN A 55 16.52 -11.09 -17.26
C ASN A 55 16.57 -12.26 -16.29
N ILE A 56 16.41 -13.48 -16.79
CA ILE A 56 16.34 -14.71 -15.99
C ILE A 56 17.60 -15.52 -16.24
N ASN A 57 18.36 -15.75 -15.15
CA ASN A 57 19.58 -16.53 -15.17
C ASN A 57 19.34 -17.89 -14.50
N PHE A 58 19.50 -18.97 -15.26
CA PHE A 58 19.31 -20.32 -14.77
C PHE A 58 20.60 -20.85 -14.12
N PRO A 59 20.51 -21.44 -12.91
CA PRO A 59 21.68 -21.95 -12.20
C PRO A 59 22.29 -23.19 -12.88
N HIS A 60 21.52 -23.87 -13.72
CA HIS A 60 21.94 -25.04 -14.49
C HIS A 60 21.62 -24.81 -15.97
N PRO A 61 22.37 -25.42 -16.90
CA PRO A 61 22.07 -25.30 -18.32
C PRO A 61 20.65 -25.80 -18.61
N VAL A 62 19.95 -25.09 -19.49
CA VAL A 62 18.58 -25.40 -19.89
C VAL A 62 18.60 -25.94 -21.31
N LEU A 63 18.17 -27.19 -21.49
CA LEU A 63 17.87 -27.75 -22.80
C LEU A 63 16.55 -27.19 -23.32
N GLU A 64 15.52 -27.32 -22.49
CA GLU A 64 14.14 -27.03 -22.86
C GLU A 64 13.35 -26.63 -21.61
N ILE A 65 12.47 -25.63 -21.77
CA ILE A 65 11.49 -25.27 -20.75
C ILE A 65 10.22 -26.10 -21.00
N LYS A 66 9.75 -26.81 -19.98
CA LYS A 66 8.61 -27.74 -20.08
C LYS A 66 7.28 -27.10 -19.70
N ASP A 67 7.27 -26.32 -18.63
CA ASP A 67 6.08 -25.62 -18.15
C ASP A 67 6.48 -24.37 -17.36
N ILE A 68 5.64 -23.33 -17.43
CA ILE A 68 5.81 -22.11 -16.65
C ILE A 68 4.48 -21.73 -16.02
N LYS A 69 4.34 -22.00 -14.72
CA LYS A 69 3.19 -21.54 -13.93
C LYS A 69 3.40 -20.10 -13.49
N LYS A 70 2.45 -19.23 -13.83
CA LYS A 70 2.49 -17.79 -13.53
C LYS A 70 1.41 -17.42 -12.54
N ARG A 71 1.70 -16.45 -11.67
CA ARG A 71 0.73 -15.84 -10.75
C ARG A 71 1.07 -14.38 -10.55
N VAL A 72 0.12 -13.50 -10.85
CA VAL A 72 0.23 -12.07 -10.54
C VAL A 72 -0.13 -11.87 -9.07
N VAL A 73 0.70 -11.10 -8.36
CA VAL A 73 0.48 -10.74 -6.96
C VAL A 73 0.60 -9.24 -6.83
N VAL A 74 -0.47 -8.58 -6.40
CA VAL A 74 -0.46 -7.15 -6.03
C VAL A 74 -0.19 -7.06 -4.53
N THR A 75 0.92 -6.42 -4.15
CA THR A 75 1.32 -6.23 -2.75
C THR A 75 0.92 -4.86 -2.20
N GLN A 76 0.71 -3.88 -3.09
CA GLN A 76 0.26 -2.54 -2.73
C GLN A 76 -0.74 -2.05 -3.78
N CYS A 77 -1.87 -1.56 -3.29
CA CYS A 77 -2.79 -0.74 -4.06
C CYS A 77 -3.30 0.37 -3.16
N ARG A 78 -2.90 1.62 -3.46
CA ARG A 78 -3.16 2.78 -2.60
C ARG A 78 -3.69 3.93 -3.42
N LEU A 79 -4.95 4.29 -3.17
CA LEU A 79 -5.56 5.50 -3.70
C LEU A 79 -5.14 6.69 -2.83
N MET A 80 -4.52 7.70 -3.42
CA MET A 80 -4.17 8.92 -2.70
C MET A 80 -5.20 10.01 -3.00
N THR A 81 -5.97 10.38 -1.98
CA THR A 81 -6.98 11.44 -2.06
C THR A 81 -6.49 12.70 -1.37
N ARG A 82 -7.15 13.83 -1.65
CA ARG A 82 -7.09 15.00 -0.76
C ARG A 82 -7.91 14.77 0.52
N THR A 83 -7.85 15.71 1.45
CA THR A 83 -8.69 15.70 2.66
C THR A 83 -10.07 16.32 2.40
N ALA A 84 -11.06 15.91 3.20
CA ALA A 84 -12.39 16.49 3.20
C ALA A 84 -12.36 17.98 3.59
N THR A 85 -13.32 18.76 3.09
CA THR A 85 -13.64 20.07 3.63
C THR A 85 -15.11 20.10 4.08
N ALA A 86 -15.52 21.09 4.86
CA ALA A 86 -16.89 21.19 5.37
C ALA A 86 -17.96 21.25 4.26
N THR A 87 -17.58 21.74 3.07
CA THR A 87 -18.47 21.86 1.90
C THR A 87 -18.34 20.69 0.93
N ASP A 88 -17.36 19.81 1.14
CA ASP A 88 -16.92 18.84 0.14
C ASP A 88 -16.34 17.59 0.84
N PRO A 89 -17.22 16.73 1.40
CA PRO A 89 -16.83 15.53 2.14
C PRO A 89 -16.45 14.36 1.23
N SER A 90 -16.80 14.41 -0.05
CA SER A 90 -16.63 13.30 -0.98
C SER A 90 -16.33 13.78 -2.41
N SER A 91 -15.63 12.99 -3.20
CA SER A 91 -15.26 13.39 -4.56
C SER A 91 -14.99 12.19 -5.46
N VAL A 92 -15.09 12.38 -6.77
CA VAL A 92 -14.75 11.36 -7.78
C VAL A 92 -13.32 11.49 -8.33
N GLY A 93 -12.55 12.49 -7.90
CA GLY A 93 -11.17 12.68 -8.35
C GLY A 93 -11.02 13.66 -9.52
N PRO A 94 -9.98 13.52 -10.36
CA PRO A 94 -9.08 12.37 -10.49
C PRO A 94 -8.09 12.21 -9.32
N PHE A 95 -7.71 10.97 -9.02
CA PHE A 95 -6.77 10.62 -7.96
C PHE A 95 -5.65 9.68 -8.47
N PRO A 96 -4.39 9.85 -8.00
CA PRO A 96 -3.34 8.90 -8.28
C PRO A 96 -3.54 7.59 -7.50
N LEU A 97 -3.51 6.48 -8.22
CA LEU A 97 -3.55 5.11 -7.72
C LEU A 97 -2.17 4.47 -7.86
N PHE A 98 -1.52 4.21 -6.73
CA PHE A 98 -0.19 3.59 -6.67
C PHE A 98 -0.32 2.08 -6.55
N LEU A 99 0.39 1.38 -7.44
CA LEU A 99 0.33 -0.07 -7.61
C LEU A 99 1.73 -0.67 -7.52
N LYS A 100 1.87 -1.73 -6.72
CA LYS A 100 3.11 -2.49 -6.59
C LYS A 100 2.79 -3.96 -6.49
N GLY A 101 3.60 -4.78 -7.15
CA GLY A 101 3.41 -6.22 -7.13
C GLY A 101 4.55 -6.97 -7.78
N TYR A 102 4.29 -8.24 -8.09
CA TYR A 102 5.20 -9.07 -8.86
C TYR A 102 4.46 -10.18 -9.59
N VAL A 103 5.04 -10.64 -10.71
CA VAL A 103 4.67 -11.89 -11.36
C VAL A 103 5.55 -13.00 -10.77
N ARG A 104 4.94 -13.93 -10.05
CA ARG A 104 5.59 -15.15 -9.58
C ARG A 104 5.60 -16.15 -10.72
N LYS A 105 6.78 -16.56 -11.18
CA LYS A 105 6.95 -17.63 -12.15
C LYS A 105 7.54 -18.85 -11.47
N ASN A 106 6.97 -20.02 -11.72
CA ASN A 106 7.54 -21.31 -11.39
C ASN A 106 7.82 -22.03 -12.70
N ILE A 107 9.09 -22.05 -13.07
CA ILE A 107 9.60 -22.55 -14.34
C ILE A 107 10.10 -23.97 -14.11
N GLN A 108 9.55 -24.92 -14.85
CA GLN A 108 10.05 -26.29 -14.89
C GLN A 108 10.84 -26.49 -16.18
N TYR A 109 12.07 -26.98 -16.06
CA TYR A 109 12.98 -27.08 -17.20
C TYR A 109 13.83 -28.34 -17.14
N ALA A 110 14.24 -28.83 -18.31
CA ALA A 110 15.14 -29.96 -18.46
C ALA A 110 16.58 -29.48 -18.49
N SER A 111 17.41 -30.04 -17.61
CA SER A 111 18.86 -29.81 -17.55
C SER A 111 19.58 -31.03 -18.11
N PRO A 112 20.59 -30.87 -18.97
CA PRO A 112 21.33 -31.99 -19.52
C PRO A 112 22.08 -32.76 -18.42
N CYS A 113 22.07 -34.07 -18.53
CA CYS A 113 22.90 -35.00 -17.77
C CYS A 113 23.75 -35.80 -18.77
N HIS A 114 25.07 -35.67 -18.66
CA HIS A 114 26.00 -36.35 -19.55
C HIS A 114 26.23 -37.79 -19.07
N ASN A 115 26.10 -38.76 -19.97
CA ASN A 115 26.67 -40.09 -19.78
C ASN A 115 28.13 -40.08 -20.27
N ASP A 116 29.01 -40.83 -19.60
CA ASP A 116 30.48 -40.86 -19.82
C ASP A 116 30.92 -41.17 -21.27
N ARG A 117 30.00 -41.59 -22.16
CA ARG A 117 30.27 -42.00 -23.55
C ARG A 117 29.76 -41.02 -24.62
N GLY A 118 28.97 -40.00 -24.26
CA GLY A 118 28.49 -38.97 -25.19
C GLY A 118 27.48 -39.42 -26.27
N GLU A 119 27.06 -40.69 -26.26
CA GLU A 119 26.18 -41.27 -27.31
C GLU A 119 24.70 -40.84 -27.20
N CYS A 120 24.26 -40.32 -26.05
CA CYS A 120 22.90 -39.86 -25.82
C CYS A 120 22.84 -38.68 -24.83
N ILE A 121 21.89 -37.76 -25.04
CA ILE A 121 21.60 -36.68 -24.08
C ILE A 121 20.46 -37.15 -23.17
N SER A 122 20.77 -37.39 -21.90
CA SER A 122 19.75 -37.57 -20.86
C SER A 122 19.48 -36.23 -20.17
N SER A 123 18.35 -36.09 -19.46
CA SER A 123 18.06 -34.85 -18.74
C SER A 123 17.35 -35.07 -17.41
N GLU A 124 17.61 -34.17 -16.48
CA GLU A 124 16.91 -34.04 -15.20
C GLU A 124 15.93 -32.88 -15.25
N ILE A 125 14.73 -33.09 -14.70
CA ILE A 125 13.75 -32.02 -14.52
C ILE A 125 14.10 -31.23 -13.26
N LYS A 126 14.35 -29.93 -13.44
CA LYS A 126 14.59 -28.96 -12.37
C LYS A 126 13.47 -27.91 -12.35
N SER A 127 13.36 -27.20 -11.24
CA SER A 127 12.38 -26.13 -11.04
C SER A 127 13.08 -24.88 -10.53
N LEU A 128 12.72 -23.73 -11.10
CA LEU A 128 13.19 -22.41 -10.71
C LEU A 128 11.98 -21.51 -10.44
N THR A 129 11.88 -20.98 -9.22
CA THR A 129 10.86 -19.99 -8.87
C THR A 129 11.49 -18.60 -8.81
N VAL A 130 10.97 -17.67 -9.62
CA VAL A 130 11.39 -16.26 -9.64
C VAL A 130 10.20 -15.33 -9.42
N LYS A 131 10.50 -14.10 -8.98
CA LYS A 131 9.52 -13.02 -8.83
C LYS A 131 9.99 -11.84 -9.67
N ILE A 132 9.19 -11.44 -10.64
CA ILE A 132 9.45 -10.28 -11.49
C ILE A 132 8.64 -9.10 -10.93
N PRO A 133 9.28 -8.11 -10.27
CA PRO A 133 8.56 -7.01 -9.63
C PRO A 133 8.03 -6.01 -10.66
N PHE A 134 6.91 -5.37 -10.33
CA PHE A 134 6.39 -4.21 -11.04
C PHE A 134 5.92 -3.15 -10.06
N GLU A 135 6.06 -1.88 -10.45
CA GLU A 135 5.63 -0.72 -9.68
C GLU A 135 5.20 0.38 -10.66
N CYS A 136 3.99 0.89 -10.51
CA CYS A 136 3.44 1.92 -11.40
C CYS A 136 2.42 2.80 -10.68
N MET A 137 2.11 3.95 -11.30
CA MET A 137 1.04 4.85 -10.87
C MET A 137 0.14 5.15 -12.06
N THR A 138 -1.17 5.17 -11.83
CA THR A 138 -2.17 5.59 -12.82
C THR A 138 -3.11 6.60 -12.20
N SER A 139 -3.66 7.51 -13.01
CA SER A 139 -4.66 8.47 -12.57
C SER A 139 -6.05 7.91 -12.84
N VAL A 140 -6.88 7.80 -11.81
CA VAL A 140 -8.24 7.23 -11.91
C VAL A 140 -9.29 8.27 -11.58
N THR A 141 -10.36 8.28 -12.36
CA THR A 141 -11.63 8.96 -12.01
C THR A 141 -12.60 7.90 -11.51
N LEU A 142 -13.15 8.11 -10.32
CA LEU A 142 -14.04 7.17 -9.66
C LEU A 142 -15.44 7.19 -10.29
N ALA A 143 -16.07 6.02 -10.35
CA ALA A 143 -17.46 5.87 -10.78
C ALA A 143 -18.45 6.20 -9.65
N ALA A 144 -18.01 6.10 -8.39
CA ALA A 144 -18.76 6.51 -7.21
C ALA A 144 -17.89 7.40 -6.31
N ASP A 145 -18.53 8.24 -5.51
CA ASP A 145 -17.86 9.14 -4.60
C ASP A 145 -17.08 8.39 -3.51
N VAL A 146 -15.79 8.74 -3.36
CA VAL A 146 -15.01 8.31 -2.19
C VAL A 146 -15.22 9.31 -1.07
N PHE A 147 -15.43 8.83 0.16
CA PHE A 147 -15.35 9.68 1.33
C PHE A 147 -13.90 10.07 1.60
N LEU A 148 -13.67 11.37 1.66
CA LEU A 148 -12.34 11.93 1.85
C LEU A 148 -11.96 11.87 3.34
N PRO A 149 -10.68 11.68 3.68
CA PRO A 149 -10.22 11.68 5.06
C PRO A 149 -10.46 13.03 5.73
N VAL A 150 -11.07 12.99 6.91
CA VAL A 150 -11.25 14.13 7.80
C VAL A 150 -9.94 14.42 8.52
N THR A 151 -9.58 15.70 8.61
CA THR A 151 -8.35 16.15 9.26
C THR A 151 -8.51 16.19 10.78
N ASN A 152 -7.43 15.86 11.48
CA ASN A 152 -7.34 16.15 12.90
C ASN A 152 -7.19 17.65 13.12
N THR A 153 -7.75 18.16 14.20
CA THR A 153 -7.55 19.56 14.59
C THR A 153 -6.84 19.64 15.93
N ARG A 154 -5.92 20.60 16.02
CA ARG A 154 -5.30 21.03 17.26
C ARG A 154 -5.41 22.54 17.30
N THR A 155 -6.18 23.04 18.24
CA THR A 155 -6.40 24.47 18.43
C THR A 155 -5.98 24.83 19.85
N GLU A 156 -5.21 25.90 19.96
CA GLU A 156 -4.75 26.44 21.23
C GLU A 156 -5.58 27.68 21.56
N PHE A 157 -5.75 27.95 22.84
CA PHE A 157 -6.40 29.17 23.30
C PHE A 157 -5.67 29.71 24.52
N ASP A 158 -5.57 31.03 24.59
CA ASP A 158 -4.87 31.71 25.67
C ASP A 158 -5.83 32.57 26.46
N PHE A 159 -5.53 32.72 27.75
CA PHE A 159 -6.18 33.73 28.58
C PHE A 159 -5.31 34.99 28.66
N PHE A 160 -5.98 36.13 28.65
CA PHE A 160 -5.36 37.42 28.83
C PHE A 160 -4.81 37.57 30.25
N ARG A 161 -3.61 38.12 30.38
CA ARG A 161 -3.00 38.46 31.66
C ARG A 161 -2.45 39.88 31.64
N ALA A 162 -2.72 40.61 32.72
CA ALA A 162 -2.10 41.88 33.04
C ALA A 162 -1.07 41.69 34.16
N GLN A 163 0.17 42.14 33.95
CA GLN A 163 1.24 42.12 34.96
C GLN A 163 1.91 43.48 35.10
N ASP A 164 2.51 43.74 36.26
CA ASP A 164 3.34 44.90 36.47
C ASP A 164 4.65 44.83 35.65
N LEU A 165 5.01 45.91 34.97
CA LEU A 165 6.23 46.02 34.16
C LEU A 165 7.50 46.22 35.01
N GLY A 166 7.35 46.54 36.31
CA GLY A 166 8.46 46.79 37.21
C GLY A 166 9.05 48.19 37.07
N LYS A 167 10.31 48.36 37.48
CA LYS A 167 10.97 49.69 37.49
C LYS A 167 11.27 50.17 36.07
N GLY A 168 11.04 51.46 35.81
CA GLY A 168 11.29 52.09 34.51
C GLY A 168 10.04 52.39 33.69
N PHE A 169 8.86 51.98 34.18
CA PHE A 169 7.56 52.24 33.58
C PHE A 169 6.67 53.04 34.54
N PRO A 170 5.83 53.97 34.05
CA PRO A 170 4.81 54.65 34.85
C PRO A 170 3.84 53.67 35.54
N GLU A 171 3.33 54.04 36.73
CA GLU A 171 2.47 53.19 37.57
C GLU A 171 1.17 52.71 36.88
N LYS A 172 0.69 53.48 35.89
CA LYS A 172 -0.52 53.15 35.13
C LYS A 172 -0.28 52.16 34.00
N ASP A 173 0.97 51.91 33.62
CA ASP A 173 1.31 51.02 32.51
C ASP A 173 1.38 49.58 33.01
N LYS A 174 0.86 48.65 32.19
CA LYS A 174 0.84 47.21 32.50
C LYS A 174 1.33 46.41 31.30
N PHE A 175 1.95 45.28 31.58
CA PHE A 175 2.28 44.26 30.58
C PHE A 175 1.01 43.47 30.28
N LEU A 176 0.49 43.61 29.06
CA LEU A 176 -0.78 43.02 28.63
C LEU A 176 -0.49 41.97 27.56
N SER A 177 -0.47 40.69 27.92
CA SER A 177 -0.11 39.59 27.02
C SER A 177 -0.85 38.29 27.38
N SER A 178 -0.70 37.26 26.56
CA SER A 178 -1.08 35.88 26.92
C SER A 178 -0.20 35.33 28.04
N ASP A 179 -0.79 34.48 28.89
CA ASP A 179 -0.09 33.84 30.01
C ASP A 179 0.69 32.59 29.57
N ILE A 180 1.98 32.75 29.28
CA ILE A 180 2.88 31.66 28.85
C ILE A 180 3.13 30.57 29.92
N SER A 181 2.65 30.76 31.15
CA SER A 181 2.78 29.76 32.21
C SER A 181 1.69 28.68 32.17
N GLN A 182 0.65 28.89 31.37
CA GLN A 182 -0.45 27.96 31.17
C GLN A 182 -0.56 27.59 29.69
N PHE A 183 -0.85 26.33 29.41
CA PHE A 183 -1.01 25.83 28.03
C PHE A 183 -2.37 25.17 27.92
N HIS A 184 -3.28 25.80 27.17
CA HIS A 184 -4.62 25.26 26.95
C HIS A 184 -4.80 24.85 25.50
N GLN A 185 -5.32 23.64 25.31
CA GLN A 185 -5.44 23.03 24.00
C GLN A 185 -6.75 22.25 23.90
N ARG A 186 -7.37 22.33 22.72
CA ARG A 186 -8.41 21.42 22.28
C ARG A 186 -7.87 20.60 21.09
N SER A 187 -7.95 19.27 21.18
CA SER A 187 -7.62 18.37 20.08
C SER A 187 -8.80 17.50 19.70
N THR A 188 -8.97 17.26 18.41
CA THR A 188 -9.90 16.26 17.87
C THR A 188 -9.14 15.30 16.96
N GLN A 189 -9.56 14.04 16.95
CA GLN A 189 -8.97 13.00 16.11
C GLN A 189 -10.07 12.28 15.33
N ALA A 190 -9.85 12.12 14.03
CA ALA A 190 -10.71 11.35 13.15
C ALA A 190 -9.99 10.06 12.73
N TYR A 191 -10.71 8.93 12.79
CA TYR A 191 -10.22 7.62 12.36
C TYR A 191 -10.84 7.29 11.01
N ASN A 192 -10.11 7.64 9.93
CA ASN A 192 -10.60 7.52 8.57
C ASN A 192 -10.41 6.09 8.03
N ASP A 193 -11.43 5.56 7.36
CA ASP A 193 -11.32 4.29 6.64
C ASP A 193 -10.55 4.47 5.33
N LEU A 194 -9.56 3.61 5.12
CA LEU A 194 -8.68 3.66 3.97
C LEU A 194 -9.29 2.86 2.80
N PRO A 195 -9.44 3.46 1.60
CA PRO A 195 -9.79 2.70 0.40
C PRO A 195 -8.78 1.58 0.15
N TYR A 196 -9.29 0.44 -0.27
CA TYR A 196 -8.49 -0.75 -0.60
C TYR A 196 -8.85 -1.24 -1.99
N CYS A 197 -8.09 -2.22 -2.47
CA CYS A 197 -8.32 -2.76 -3.80
C CYS A 197 -8.32 -4.28 -3.82
N GLU A 198 -9.01 -4.81 -4.81
CA GLU A 198 -9.06 -6.23 -5.12
C GLU A 198 -8.55 -6.46 -6.54
N LEU A 199 -7.73 -7.49 -6.71
CA LEU A 199 -7.34 -7.99 -8.03
C LEU A 199 -8.46 -8.88 -8.56
N VAL A 200 -9.09 -8.48 -9.66
CA VAL A 200 -10.23 -9.19 -10.27
C VAL A 200 -9.74 -10.21 -11.29
N SER A 201 -8.85 -9.78 -12.19
CA SER A 201 -8.31 -10.60 -13.27
C SER A 201 -6.93 -10.13 -13.69
N SER A 202 -6.19 -11.01 -14.36
CA SER A 202 -4.91 -10.68 -14.97
C SER A 202 -4.65 -11.51 -16.22
N GLU A 203 -4.05 -10.87 -17.21
CA GLU A 203 -3.60 -11.43 -18.47
C GLU A 203 -2.11 -11.10 -18.67
N ILE A 204 -1.36 -12.06 -19.19
CA ILE A 204 0.07 -11.90 -19.49
C ILE A 204 0.30 -12.36 -20.93
N ILE A 205 0.87 -11.48 -21.74
CA ILE A 205 1.39 -11.80 -23.07
C ILE A 205 2.91 -11.59 -23.01
N GLU A 206 3.70 -12.58 -23.41
CA GLU A 206 5.16 -12.53 -23.27
C GLU A 206 5.91 -13.12 -24.47
N TRP A 207 7.15 -12.67 -24.62
CA TRP A 207 8.14 -13.17 -25.56
C TRP A 207 9.44 -13.46 -24.81
N ASP A 208 9.91 -14.70 -24.93
CA ASP A 208 11.12 -15.18 -24.28
C ASP A 208 12.23 -15.43 -25.31
N GLU A 209 13.40 -14.84 -25.09
CA GLU A 209 14.55 -14.94 -25.98
C GLU A 209 15.74 -15.55 -25.23
N SER A 210 16.21 -16.74 -25.64
CA SER A 210 17.46 -17.32 -25.13
C SER A 210 18.66 -16.63 -25.76
N THR A 211 19.43 -15.87 -24.99
CA THR A 211 20.48 -14.98 -25.54
C THR A 211 21.85 -15.63 -25.67
N ASP A 212 22.07 -16.78 -25.02
CA ASP A 212 23.37 -17.47 -24.97
C ASP A 212 23.28 -18.95 -25.36
N ARG A 213 22.31 -19.32 -26.20
CA ARG A 213 22.14 -20.70 -26.68
C ARG A 213 23.39 -21.19 -27.43
N ARG A 214 23.89 -22.37 -27.05
CA ARG A 214 25.05 -23.05 -27.66
C ARG A 214 24.67 -24.48 -28.04
N SER A 215 25.18 -24.98 -29.15
CA SER A 215 25.01 -26.39 -29.53
C SER A 215 25.94 -27.31 -28.73
N PHE A 216 25.54 -28.57 -28.60
CA PHE A 216 26.48 -29.62 -28.20
C PHE A 216 27.29 -30.00 -29.44
N GLY A 217 28.56 -29.58 -29.53
CA GLY A 217 29.40 -29.72 -30.74
C GLY A 217 29.19 -31.00 -31.56
N ASP A 218 29.63 -32.15 -31.03
CA ASP A 218 29.46 -33.49 -31.65
C ASP A 218 28.12 -34.17 -31.27
N GLY A 219 27.17 -33.41 -30.71
CA GLY A 219 25.87 -33.91 -30.28
C GLY A 219 24.85 -34.01 -31.42
N PRO A 220 23.62 -34.47 -31.14
CA PRO A 220 22.53 -34.48 -32.10
C PRO A 220 22.32 -33.08 -32.72
N GLU A 221 22.06 -33.03 -34.03
CA GLU A 221 21.77 -31.77 -34.73
C GLU A 221 20.56 -31.06 -34.09
N ASP A 222 20.59 -29.72 -34.05
CA ASP A 222 19.61 -28.82 -33.42
C ASP A 222 19.48 -28.85 -31.88
N GLU A 223 20.20 -29.74 -31.18
CA GLU A 223 20.26 -29.76 -29.73
C GLU A 223 21.25 -28.74 -29.16
N GLY A 224 20.84 -28.04 -28.11
CA GLY A 224 21.66 -27.03 -27.46
C GLY A 224 21.15 -26.65 -26.09
N TYR A 225 21.94 -25.84 -25.39
CA TYR A 225 21.60 -25.37 -24.06
C TYR A 225 21.86 -23.87 -23.92
N PHE A 226 21.15 -23.25 -22.99
CA PHE A 226 21.32 -21.84 -22.64
C PHE A 226 21.27 -21.66 -21.12
N HIS A 227 21.72 -20.51 -20.63
CA HIS A 227 21.59 -20.11 -19.23
C HIS A 227 20.80 -18.82 -19.05
N HIS A 228 20.71 -17.99 -20.08
CA HIS A 228 20.16 -16.64 -20.00
C HIS A 228 18.95 -16.50 -20.91
N VAL A 229 17.83 -16.06 -20.31
CA VAL A 229 16.61 -15.70 -21.03
C VAL A 229 16.31 -14.22 -20.76
N VAL A 230 16.09 -13.48 -21.84
CA VAL A 230 15.51 -12.14 -21.78
C VAL A 230 14.04 -12.26 -22.13
N GLU A 231 13.20 -11.87 -21.20
CA GLU A 231 11.75 -11.93 -21.31
C GLU A 231 11.20 -10.51 -21.43
N LYS A 232 10.29 -10.32 -22.38
CA LYS A 232 9.49 -9.10 -22.54
C LYS A 232 8.03 -9.49 -22.34
N MET A 233 7.35 -8.85 -21.40
CA MET A 233 5.94 -9.14 -21.14
C MET A 233 5.07 -7.89 -21.03
N MET A 234 3.85 -8.00 -21.54
CA MET A 234 2.74 -7.11 -21.29
C MET A 234 1.84 -7.77 -20.24
N LEU A 235 1.76 -7.13 -19.08
CA LEU A 235 0.91 -7.54 -17.97
C LEU A 235 -0.30 -6.59 -17.92
N THR A 236 -1.49 -7.11 -18.19
CA THR A 236 -2.76 -6.38 -18.04
C THR A 236 -3.52 -6.97 -16.87
N PHE A 237 -3.95 -6.15 -15.92
CA PHE A 237 -4.68 -6.61 -14.75
C PHE A 237 -5.80 -5.66 -14.37
N THR A 238 -6.92 -6.24 -13.95
CA THR A 238 -8.13 -5.51 -13.57
C THR A 238 -8.16 -5.35 -12.06
N ILE A 239 -8.21 -4.10 -11.60
CA ILE A 239 -8.31 -3.77 -10.19
C ILE A 239 -9.66 -3.13 -9.91
N ARG A 240 -10.32 -3.60 -8.85
CA ARG A 240 -11.48 -2.95 -8.25
C ARG A 240 -11.04 -2.14 -7.04
N VAL A 241 -11.45 -0.88 -6.97
CA VAL A 241 -11.19 0.01 -5.83
C VAL A 241 -12.46 0.09 -4.98
N LEU A 242 -12.32 -0.12 -3.68
CA LEU A 242 -13.42 -0.24 -2.72
C LEU A 242 -13.18 0.65 -1.50
N GLN A 243 -14.26 1.12 -0.89
CA GLN A 243 -14.24 1.75 0.42
C GLN A 243 -15.45 1.28 1.23
N GLU A 244 -15.25 0.96 2.51
CA GLU A 244 -16.35 0.69 3.43
C GLU A 244 -17.10 1.99 3.71
N GLN A 245 -18.39 2.02 3.36
CA GLN A 245 -19.24 3.21 3.50
C GLN A 245 -20.53 2.85 4.24
N LEU A 246 -21.07 3.80 5.01
CA LEU A 246 -22.42 3.72 5.56
C LEU A 246 -23.40 4.16 4.47
N VAL A 247 -24.32 3.27 4.11
CA VAL A 247 -25.30 3.49 3.03
C VAL A 247 -26.70 3.31 3.58
N ASP A 248 -27.59 4.24 3.22
CA ASP A 248 -29.02 4.11 3.49
C ASP A 248 -29.65 3.05 2.58
N VAL A 249 -30.32 2.09 3.20
CA VAL A 249 -31.14 1.06 2.56
C VAL A 249 -32.59 1.41 2.81
N ASN A 250 -33.30 1.71 1.73
CA ASN A 250 -34.75 1.78 1.77
C ASN A 250 -35.29 0.36 1.95
N ALA A 251 -36.18 0.17 2.93
CA ALA A 251 -36.86 -1.09 3.20
C ALA A 251 -37.91 -1.41 2.13
#